data_AF-A0A3Q2DHT2-F1
#
_entry.id   AF-A0A3Q2DHT2-F1
#
_cell.length_a   1.000
_cell.length_b   1.000
_cell.length_c   1.000
_cell.angle_alpha   90.00
_cell.angle_beta   90.00
_cell.angle_gamma   90.00
#
_symmetry.space_group_name_H-M   'P 1'
#
loop_
_entity.id
_entity.type
_entity.pdbx_description
1 polymer ?
#
loop_
_entity_poly.entity_id
_entity_poly.type
_entity_poly.pdbx_seq_one_letter_code
_entity_poly.pdbx_strand_id
1 'polypeptide(L)'
;LLGSPFVHIFPVSFARKSSHPVGRNTIVSSTSCLPNPVFLSTDVTSNQEDAPPGLSVLLCQAAIAQLLKDDLLRFQCPQEANLEEEEKVVLLESEAVQRLFFNKLIGVALSWNQELPQFPPPPSQSFQCSVHAIKNTRRKMEDKHVALAEFNQLFGIQDGVERAYYAVFDGHGGVDAATFAATHLHVALSHQEALQSDAATAFKAAFKSTDDMFRHKAKRERLRSGSTGVAVLIHGQQLTVAWLGDSQAMLVRRGEVVTLMDPHKPDREDEKQRIEDLGGCITYMGCWRVNGTYAVSRAIGDFDQKPYVSGDADSSTVQLLGDEDYVLLACDGFFDTVKPSEVPDLVMDALRGTADVGHRVAQRLVCHAKAEGSSDNITVMVVFLRPSGQLLAAAGPESPPA
;
A
#
# COMPACT_ATOMS: atom_id res chain seq x y z
N LEU A 1 20.32 14.39 -21.80
CA LEU A 1 19.68 14.37 -20.46
C LEU A 1 20.33 15.38 -19.50
N LEU A 2 20.80 16.53 -20.01
CA LEU A 2 21.35 17.61 -19.18
C LEU A 2 20.19 18.55 -18.82
N GLY A 3 19.83 18.58 -17.55
CA GLY A 3 18.82 19.48 -16.98
C GLY A 3 17.40 18.96 -17.07
N SER A 4 17.01 18.00 -16.21
CA SER A 4 15.58 17.73 -16.02
C SER A 4 14.92 18.99 -15.42
N PRO A 5 13.89 19.57 -16.06
CA PRO A 5 13.19 20.75 -15.53
C PRO A 5 12.62 20.50 -14.13
N PHE A 6 12.45 19.23 -13.74
CA PHE A 6 12.07 18.82 -12.40
C PHE A 6 13.02 19.38 -11.33
N VAL A 7 14.34 19.23 -11.46
CA VAL A 7 15.30 19.68 -10.43
C VAL A 7 15.31 21.21 -10.28
N HIS A 8 15.02 21.95 -11.36
CA HIS A 8 14.91 23.41 -11.34
C HIS A 8 13.58 23.91 -10.75
N ILE A 9 12.47 23.22 -11.05
CA ILE A 9 11.11 23.64 -10.65
C ILE A 9 10.76 23.12 -9.25
N PHE A 10 11.31 21.97 -8.85
CA PHE A 10 10.99 21.29 -7.60
C PHE A 10 11.19 22.17 -6.35
N PRO A 11 12.33 22.86 -6.14
CA PRO A 11 12.52 23.73 -4.98
C PRO A 11 11.51 24.89 -4.94
N VAL A 12 11.15 25.45 -6.11
CA VAL A 12 10.26 26.61 -6.25
C VAL A 12 8.79 26.23 -6.06
N SER A 13 8.37 25.08 -6.59
CA SER A 13 7.02 24.54 -6.46
C SER A 13 6.74 24.06 -5.03
N PHE A 14 7.74 23.43 -4.39
CA PHE A 14 7.61 22.90 -3.04
C PHE A 14 7.49 24.02 -1.99
N ALA A 15 8.24 25.12 -2.14
CA ALA A 15 8.16 26.29 -1.26
C ALA A 15 6.77 26.97 -1.25
N ARG A 16 5.90 26.69 -2.24
CA ARG A 16 4.56 27.29 -2.37
C ARG A 16 3.42 26.42 -1.79
N LYS A 17 3.63 25.12 -1.53
CA LYS A 17 2.60 24.24 -0.95
C LYS A 17 2.65 24.30 0.58
N SER A 18 1.61 24.85 1.20
CA SER A 18 1.49 25.05 2.67
C SER A 18 0.71 23.95 3.40
N SER A 19 0.17 22.96 2.69
CA SER A 19 -0.59 21.85 3.28
C SER A 19 0.32 20.66 3.56
N HIS A 20 0.65 20.45 4.84
CA HIS A 20 1.43 19.31 5.31
C HIS A 20 0.52 18.08 5.55
N PRO A 21 0.96 16.86 5.20
CA PRO A 21 0.13 15.64 5.27
C PRO A 21 -0.14 15.16 6.70
N VAL A 22 0.40 15.83 7.71
CA VAL A 22 0.28 15.43 9.11
C VAL A 22 -0.31 16.59 9.92
N GLY A 23 -1.41 16.30 10.63
CA GLY A 23 -2.13 17.29 11.43
C GLY A 23 -1.23 17.92 12.51
N ARG A 24 -1.56 19.17 12.88
CA ARG A 24 -0.78 20.09 13.73
C ARG A 24 -0.29 19.58 15.11
N ASN A 25 -0.63 18.36 15.54
CA ASN A 25 -0.27 17.81 16.85
C ASN A 25 0.15 16.32 16.80
N THR A 26 0.68 15.85 15.67
CA THR A 26 1.02 14.42 15.55
C THR A 26 2.40 14.15 16.14
N ILE A 27 2.48 13.11 16.95
CA ILE A 27 3.72 12.62 17.55
C ILE A 27 4.14 11.34 16.83
N VAL A 28 5.43 11.26 16.48
CA VAL A 28 6.00 10.08 15.80
C VAL A 28 7.03 9.40 16.70
N SER A 29 7.02 8.07 16.76
CA SER A 29 8.06 7.32 17.47
C SER A 29 9.37 7.34 16.69
N SER A 30 10.54 7.31 17.35
CA SER A 30 11.84 7.28 16.68
C SER A 30 12.00 6.16 15.64
N THR A 31 11.30 5.03 15.82
CA THR A 31 11.24 3.91 14.85
C THR A 31 10.27 4.16 13.69
N SER A 32 9.26 5.03 13.86
CA SER A 32 8.33 5.49 12.83
C SER A 32 8.69 6.88 12.26
N CYS A 33 9.84 7.44 12.62
CA CYS A 33 10.25 8.80 12.28
C CYS A 33 10.79 8.94 10.86
N LEU A 34 10.94 7.85 10.11
CA LEU A 34 11.28 7.94 8.70
C LEU A 34 10.07 8.54 7.98
N PRO A 35 10.18 9.78 7.45
CA PRO A 35 9.10 10.34 6.64
C PRO A 35 8.88 9.37 5.50
N ASN A 36 7.66 8.82 5.38
CA ASN A 36 7.38 7.77 4.41
C ASN A 36 7.75 8.29 3.01
N PRO A 37 8.86 7.81 2.41
CA PRO A 37 9.35 8.36 1.15
C PRO A 37 8.36 8.09 0.01
N VAL A 38 7.38 7.20 0.24
CA VAL A 38 6.26 6.88 -0.64
C VAL A 38 5.28 8.04 -0.80
N PHE A 39 4.74 8.60 0.29
CA PHE A 39 3.77 9.72 0.23
C PHE A 39 4.39 10.96 -0.42
N LEU A 40 5.69 11.16 -0.20
CA LEU A 40 6.45 12.24 -0.78
C LEU A 40 6.73 12.01 -2.26
N SER A 41 7.08 10.80 -2.66
CA SER A 41 7.29 10.45 -4.07
C SER A 41 6.00 10.61 -4.88
N THR A 42 4.86 10.13 -4.38
CA THR A 42 3.56 10.22 -5.08
C THR A 42 3.04 11.65 -5.19
N ASP A 43 3.14 12.49 -4.16
CA ASP A 43 2.64 13.89 -4.19
C ASP A 43 3.55 14.85 -4.97
N VAL A 44 4.83 14.48 -5.13
CA VAL A 44 5.83 15.27 -5.85
C VAL A 44 5.84 14.93 -7.34
N THR A 45 5.66 13.66 -7.71
CA THR A 45 5.74 13.20 -9.11
C THR A 45 4.41 13.19 -9.85
N SER A 46 3.27 13.12 -9.16
CA SER A 46 1.93 13.06 -9.77
C SER A 46 1.56 14.26 -10.65
N ASN A 47 2.30 15.37 -10.59
CA ASN A 47 2.06 16.57 -11.40
C ASN A 47 3.21 16.93 -12.35
N GLN A 48 4.25 16.09 -12.52
CA GLN A 48 5.36 16.41 -13.43
C GLN A 48 5.65 15.24 -14.37
N GLU A 49 5.19 15.36 -15.62
CA GLU A 49 5.34 14.38 -16.70
C GLU A 49 6.81 14.09 -17.10
N ASP A 50 7.79 14.86 -16.60
CA ASP A 50 9.20 14.86 -17.05
C ASP A 50 10.24 14.40 -15.99
N ALA A 51 9.81 13.84 -14.86
CA ALA A 51 10.75 13.33 -13.85
C ALA A 51 11.26 11.92 -14.23
N PRO A 52 12.58 11.67 -14.29
CA PRO A 52 13.11 10.33 -14.50
C PRO A 52 12.57 9.35 -13.43
N PRO A 53 12.15 8.12 -13.80
CA PRO A 53 11.79 7.09 -12.84
C PRO A 53 12.88 6.90 -11.80
N GLY A 54 12.51 6.87 -10.52
CA GLY A 54 13.45 6.73 -9.41
C GLY A 54 14.17 8.00 -8.95
N LEU A 55 14.07 9.15 -9.64
CA LEU A 55 14.70 10.40 -9.16
C LEU A 55 14.12 10.86 -7.82
N SER A 56 12.80 10.82 -7.66
CA SER A 56 12.11 11.16 -6.40
C SER A 56 12.55 10.26 -5.26
N VAL A 57 12.71 8.97 -5.54
CA VAL A 57 13.15 7.95 -4.59
C VAL A 57 14.58 8.23 -4.12
N LEU A 58 15.50 8.48 -5.06
CA LEU A 58 16.89 8.79 -4.74
C LEU A 58 17.02 10.11 -3.96
N LEU A 59 16.25 11.13 -4.34
CA LEU A 59 16.19 12.39 -3.59
C LEU A 59 15.74 12.14 -2.14
N CYS A 60 14.68 11.35 -1.95
CA CYS A 60 14.19 11.00 -0.63
C CYS A 60 15.22 10.21 0.17
N GLN A 61 15.88 9.21 -0.43
CA GLN A 61 16.93 8.44 0.24
C GLN A 61 18.10 9.32 0.69
N ALA A 62 18.60 10.19 -0.19
CA ALA A 62 19.70 11.09 0.15
C ALA A 62 19.28 12.06 1.27
N ALA A 63 18.04 12.56 1.24
CA ALA A 63 17.51 13.42 2.29
C ALA A 63 17.36 12.69 3.64
N ILE A 64 16.85 11.45 3.62
CA ILE A 64 16.76 10.58 4.80
C ILE A 64 18.16 10.30 5.35
N ALA A 65 19.13 9.96 4.49
CA ALA A 65 20.51 9.70 4.92
C ALA A 65 21.18 10.92 5.55
N GLN A 66 20.82 12.14 5.13
CA GLN A 66 21.26 13.37 5.80
C GLN A 66 20.51 13.62 7.11
N LEU A 67 19.19 13.34 7.16
CA LEU A 67 18.36 13.48 8.35
C LEU A 67 18.82 12.55 9.47
N LEU A 68 19.15 11.30 9.16
CA LEU A 68 19.61 10.29 10.11
C LEU A 68 20.98 10.62 10.73
N LYS A 69 21.71 11.61 10.20
CA LYS A 69 22.95 12.13 10.80
C LYS A 69 22.71 13.26 11.80
N ASP A 70 21.53 13.87 11.81
CA ASP A 70 21.19 14.91 12.78
C ASP A 70 20.77 14.27 14.12
N ASP A 71 21.02 14.99 15.22
CA ASP A 71 20.43 14.64 16.50
C ASP A 71 18.93 15.00 16.51
N LEU A 72 18.09 13.97 16.35
CA LEU A 72 16.63 14.13 16.35
C LEU A 72 16.04 14.26 17.76
N LEU A 73 16.81 13.97 18.83
CA LEU A 73 16.33 14.09 20.22
C LEU A 73 16.00 15.53 20.60
N ARG A 74 16.54 16.51 19.86
CA ARG A 74 16.16 17.93 20.02
C ARG A 74 14.68 18.22 19.73
N PHE A 75 13.98 17.30 19.07
CA PHE A 75 12.54 17.38 18.80
C PHE A 75 11.73 16.44 19.70
N GLN A 76 12.34 15.90 20.76
CA GLN A 76 11.66 14.98 21.65
C GLN A 76 10.51 15.68 22.36
N CYS A 77 9.32 15.07 22.28
CA CYS A 77 8.16 15.51 23.03
C CYS A 77 8.37 15.26 24.54
N PRO A 78 7.82 16.11 25.41
CA PRO A 78 7.81 15.86 26.84
C PRO A 78 7.18 14.48 27.13
N GLN A 79 7.83 13.66 27.95
CA GLN A 79 7.23 12.39 28.39
C GLN A 79 6.00 12.68 29.26
N GLU A 80 4.87 12.07 28.93
CA GLU A 80 3.71 12.09 29.83
C GLU A 80 4.05 11.28 31.09
N ALA A 81 3.79 11.86 32.27
CA ALA A 81 4.23 11.34 33.57
C ALA A 81 3.62 9.98 33.99
N ASN A 82 2.77 9.37 33.15
CA ASN A 82 1.95 8.19 33.48
C ASN A 82 2.16 6.98 32.56
N LEU A 83 3.22 6.93 31.75
CA LEU A 83 3.53 5.76 30.91
C LEU A 83 4.34 4.71 31.70
N GLU A 84 4.02 3.43 31.53
CA GLU A 84 4.70 2.31 32.19
C GLU A 84 6.17 2.21 31.71
N GLU A 85 7.09 1.66 32.51
CA GLU A 85 8.54 1.64 32.18
C GLU A 85 8.87 0.88 30.88
N GLU A 86 8.08 -0.12 30.51
CA GLU A 86 8.20 -0.86 29.25
C GLU A 86 7.71 -0.06 28.01
N GLU A 87 7.12 1.13 28.21
CA GLU A 87 6.51 1.96 27.17
C GLU A 87 7.30 3.24 26.84
N LYS A 88 8.55 3.37 27.33
CA LYS A 88 9.41 4.53 27.05
C LYS A 88 9.88 4.55 25.59
N VAL A 89 8.94 4.87 24.69
CA VAL A 89 9.22 5.18 23.29
C VAL A 89 9.63 6.65 23.20
N VAL A 90 10.72 6.93 22.49
CA VAL A 90 11.09 8.31 22.17
C VAL A 90 10.10 8.84 21.14
N LEU A 91 9.32 9.81 21.57
CA LEU A 91 8.31 10.50 20.80
C LEU A 91 8.89 11.81 20.30
N LEU A 92 8.78 12.09 19.00
CA LEU A 92 9.27 13.32 18.38
C LEU A 92 8.12 14.17 17.83
N GLU A 93 8.30 15.49 17.84
CA GLU A 93 7.41 16.46 17.23
C GLU A 93 7.41 16.28 15.70
N SER A 94 6.34 15.70 15.15
CA SER A 94 6.30 15.32 13.73
C SER A 94 6.48 16.51 12.79
N GLU A 95 5.89 17.66 13.09
CA GLU A 95 6.01 18.85 12.22
C GLU A 95 7.46 19.35 12.14
N ALA A 96 8.19 19.34 13.27
CA ALA A 96 9.57 19.79 13.33
C ALA A 96 10.51 18.84 12.56
N VAL A 97 10.34 17.52 12.76
CA VAL A 97 11.10 16.50 12.02
C VAL A 97 10.82 16.56 10.52
N GLN A 98 9.56 16.75 10.12
CA GLN A 98 9.19 16.92 8.71
C GLN A 98 9.80 18.16 8.09
N ARG A 99 9.73 19.30 8.77
CA ARG A 99 10.38 20.54 8.30
C ARG A 99 11.88 20.34 8.12
N LEU A 100 12.54 19.65 9.05
CA LEU A 100 13.95 19.32 8.90
C LEU A 100 14.20 18.43 7.68
N PHE A 101 13.41 17.37 7.51
CA PHE A 101 13.50 16.50 6.35
C PHE A 101 13.33 17.28 5.03
N PHE A 102 12.32 18.16 4.94
CA PHE A 102 12.10 18.97 3.74
C PHE A 102 13.27 19.91 3.45
N ASN A 103 13.88 20.49 4.49
CA ASN A 103 15.09 21.29 4.31
C ASN A 103 16.25 20.44 3.76
N LYS A 104 16.42 19.18 4.22
CA LYS A 104 17.40 18.26 3.64
C LYS A 104 17.06 17.92 2.19
N LEU A 105 15.80 17.64 1.88
CA LEU A 105 15.34 17.31 0.54
C LEU A 105 15.62 18.45 -0.45
N ILE A 106 15.30 19.69 -0.06
CA ILE A 106 15.63 20.89 -0.86
C ILE A 106 17.15 21.03 -1.01
N GLY A 107 17.91 20.83 0.06
CA GLY A 107 19.38 20.89 0.03
C GLY A 107 20.00 19.87 -0.94
N VAL A 108 19.53 18.62 -0.90
CA VAL A 108 19.94 17.56 -1.84
C VAL A 108 19.59 17.97 -3.27
N ALA A 109 18.35 18.39 -3.53
CA ALA A 109 17.91 18.78 -4.87
C ALA A 109 18.76 19.94 -5.44
N LEU A 110 19.08 20.95 -4.61
CA LEU A 110 19.96 22.06 -5.00
C LEU A 110 21.39 21.60 -5.28
N SER A 111 21.92 20.65 -4.50
CA SER A 111 23.26 20.08 -4.75
C SER A 111 23.31 19.30 -6.05
N TRP A 112 22.29 18.50 -6.35
CA TRP A 112 22.21 17.70 -7.57
C TRP A 112 21.96 18.52 -8.83
N ASN A 113 21.42 19.73 -8.66
CA ASN A 113 21.35 20.71 -9.73
C ASN A 113 22.74 21.16 -10.22
N GLN A 114 23.74 21.13 -9.33
CA GLN A 114 25.13 21.48 -9.67
C GLN A 114 25.87 20.28 -10.23
N GLU A 115 25.65 19.09 -9.65
CA GLU A 115 26.30 17.85 -10.06
C GLU A 115 25.33 16.68 -9.86
N LEU A 116 24.79 16.14 -10.95
CA LEU A 116 23.86 15.01 -10.89
C LEU A 116 24.58 13.74 -10.41
N PRO A 117 23.99 12.97 -9.47
CA PRO A 117 24.54 11.68 -9.10
C PRO A 117 24.45 10.70 -10.28
N GLN A 118 25.26 9.64 -10.23
CA GLN A 118 25.02 8.50 -11.10
C GLN A 118 23.71 7.82 -10.70
N PHE A 119 22.79 7.74 -11.65
CA PHE A 119 21.55 7.01 -11.46
C PHE A 119 21.80 5.51 -11.64
N PRO A 120 21.21 4.65 -10.79
CA PRO A 120 21.16 3.23 -11.11
C PRO A 120 20.46 3.04 -12.46
N PRO A 121 20.82 1.98 -13.20
CA PRO A 121 20.13 1.66 -14.44
C PRO A 121 18.62 1.51 -14.18
N PRO A 122 17.76 1.84 -15.16
CA PRO A 122 16.33 1.61 -15.03
C PRO A 122 16.08 0.12 -14.81
N PRO A 123 15.01 -0.24 -14.08
CA PRO A 123 14.67 -1.63 -13.88
C PRO A 123 14.44 -2.33 -15.22
N SER A 124 14.85 -3.59 -15.29
CA SER A 124 14.69 -4.44 -16.47
C SER A 124 13.21 -4.64 -16.82
N GLN A 125 12.33 -4.60 -15.82
CA GLN A 125 10.88 -4.64 -15.99
C GLN A 125 10.22 -3.48 -15.25
N SER A 126 9.36 -2.73 -15.96
CA SER A 126 8.49 -1.73 -15.37
C SER A 126 7.04 -2.18 -15.50
N PHE A 127 6.32 -2.17 -14.38
CA PHE A 127 4.92 -2.55 -14.33
C PHE A 127 4.06 -1.31 -14.40
N GLN A 128 3.23 -1.22 -15.43
CA GLN A 128 2.24 -0.18 -15.50
C GLN A 128 1.16 -0.42 -14.45
N CYS A 129 0.87 0.59 -13.63
CA CYS A 129 -0.14 0.52 -12.59
C CYS A 129 -1.26 1.54 -12.86
N SER A 130 -2.50 1.09 -12.76
CA SER A 130 -3.71 1.93 -12.72
C SER A 130 -4.34 1.78 -11.35
N VAL A 131 -4.51 2.87 -10.61
CA VAL A 131 -5.16 2.85 -9.30
C VAL A 131 -6.23 3.94 -9.23
N HIS A 132 -7.38 3.61 -8.66
CA HIS A 132 -8.42 4.59 -8.39
C HIS A 132 -9.11 4.26 -7.07
N ALA A 133 -9.35 5.29 -6.28
CA ALA A 133 -9.91 5.17 -4.95
C ALA A 133 -10.93 6.29 -4.72
N ILE A 134 -12.13 5.95 -4.27
CA ILE A 134 -13.20 6.92 -3.98
C ILE A 134 -13.85 6.64 -2.64
N LYS A 135 -14.23 7.72 -1.96
CA LYS A 135 -15.06 7.67 -0.74
C LYS A 135 -16.46 7.08 -1.01
N ASN A 136 -16.95 7.29 -2.23
CA ASN A 136 -18.32 6.98 -2.65
C ASN A 136 -19.37 7.55 -1.66
N THR A 137 -20.28 6.71 -1.14
CA THR A 137 -21.40 7.10 -0.26
C THR A 137 -21.04 7.17 1.22
N ARG A 138 -19.87 6.67 1.62
CA ARG A 138 -19.44 6.68 3.03
C ARG A 138 -19.11 8.10 3.51
N ARG A 139 -19.11 8.28 4.83
CA ARG A 139 -18.82 9.59 5.46
C ARG A 139 -17.34 9.96 5.36
N LYS A 140 -16.46 8.97 5.46
CA LYS A 140 -15.00 9.10 5.42
C LYS A 140 -14.42 8.18 4.35
N MET A 141 -13.20 8.51 3.89
CA MET A 141 -12.38 7.66 3.03
C MET A 141 -11.34 6.98 3.93
N GLU A 142 -11.69 5.80 4.40
CA GLU A 142 -10.89 5.01 5.33
C GLU A 142 -9.86 4.15 4.59
N ASP A 143 -10.15 3.74 3.34
CA ASP A 143 -9.20 3.04 2.47
C ASP A 143 -7.89 3.80 2.24
N LYS A 144 -6.81 3.04 2.11
CA LYS A 144 -5.48 3.49 1.66
C LYS A 144 -4.92 2.49 0.65
N HIS A 145 -3.96 2.95 -0.15
CA HIS A 145 -3.24 2.08 -1.10
C HIS A 145 -1.79 2.54 -1.23
N VAL A 146 -0.93 1.64 -1.70
CA VAL A 146 0.50 1.86 -1.91
C VAL A 146 0.92 1.20 -3.21
N ALA A 147 1.63 1.93 -4.07
CA ALA A 147 2.21 1.41 -5.30
C ALA A 147 3.68 1.84 -5.41
N LEU A 148 4.59 0.87 -5.39
CA LEU A 148 6.05 1.06 -5.34
C LEU A 148 6.70 0.19 -6.41
N ALA A 149 6.83 0.73 -7.61
CA ALA A 149 7.56 0.04 -8.68
C ALA A 149 9.07 -0.05 -8.36
N GLU A 150 9.62 0.94 -7.67
CA GLU A 150 11.04 1.05 -7.33
C GLU A 150 11.34 0.64 -5.86
N PHE A 151 10.77 -0.49 -5.41
CA PHE A 151 10.87 -0.93 -4.00
C PHE A 151 12.33 -1.07 -3.54
N ASN A 152 13.18 -1.71 -4.34
CA ASN A 152 14.60 -1.88 -4.01
C ASN A 152 15.31 -0.54 -3.86
N GLN A 153 15.10 0.38 -4.82
CA GLN A 153 15.71 1.68 -4.82
C GLN A 153 15.23 2.52 -3.64
N LEU A 154 14.02 2.30 -3.13
CA LEU A 154 13.52 2.99 -1.94
C LEU A 154 14.28 2.58 -0.67
N PHE A 155 14.64 1.31 -0.57
CA PHE A 155 15.25 0.73 0.62
C PHE A 155 16.75 0.43 0.49
N GLY A 156 17.35 0.74 -0.67
CA GLY A 156 18.77 0.52 -0.92
C GLY A 156 19.15 -0.96 -1.05
N ILE A 157 18.20 -1.81 -1.46
CA ILE A 157 18.42 -3.25 -1.62
C ILE A 157 19.17 -3.50 -2.95
N GLN A 158 20.32 -4.16 -2.86
CA GLN A 158 21.25 -4.37 -4.00
C GLN A 158 21.65 -5.85 -4.14
N ASP A 159 20.69 -6.76 -4.10
CA ASP A 159 20.90 -8.21 -4.21
C ASP A 159 20.68 -8.74 -5.64
N GLY A 160 20.45 -7.86 -6.61
CA GLY A 160 20.24 -8.21 -8.02
C GLY A 160 18.84 -8.76 -8.34
N VAL A 161 17.93 -8.83 -7.36
CA VAL A 161 16.53 -9.24 -7.59
C VAL A 161 15.66 -7.99 -7.59
N GLU A 162 15.12 -7.61 -8.73
CA GLU A 162 14.19 -6.48 -8.83
C GLU A 162 12.90 -6.79 -8.09
N ARG A 163 12.37 -5.78 -7.37
CA ARG A 163 11.13 -5.91 -6.62
C ARG A 163 10.22 -4.72 -6.84
N ALA A 164 8.91 -5.00 -6.93
CA ALA A 164 7.84 -4.02 -6.92
C ALA A 164 6.77 -4.44 -5.89
N TYR A 165 6.26 -3.47 -5.13
CA TYR A 165 5.30 -3.69 -4.05
C TYR A 165 4.01 -2.91 -4.30
N TYR A 166 2.87 -3.58 -4.09
CA TYR A 166 1.55 -3.01 -4.28
C TYR A 166 0.63 -3.45 -3.15
N ALA A 167 -0.19 -2.55 -2.61
CA ALA A 167 -1.09 -2.90 -1.52
C ALA A 167 -2.36 -2.06 -1.49
N VAL A 168 -3.44 -2.65 -0.97
CA VAL A 168 -4.71 -2.00 -0.63
C VAL A 168 -5.04 -2.32 0.82
N PHE A 169 -5.48 -1.32 1.56
CA PHE A 169 -5.87 -1.40 2.96
C PHE A 169 -7.25 -0.79 3.11
N ASP A 170 -8.24 -1.60 3.47
CA ASP A 170 -9.57 -1.13 3.83
C ASP A 170 -9.61 -0.85 5.32
N GLY A 171 -10.01 0.36 5.72
CA GLY A 171 -10.04 0.78 7.11
C GLY A 171 -11.44 0.77 7.68
N HIS A 172 -11.59 0.32 8.92
CA HIS A 172 -12.87 0.36 9.64
C HIS A 172 -12.73 0.89 11.05
N GLY A 173 -13.79 1.53 11.56
CA GLY A 173 -13.77 2.14 12.90
C GLY A 173 -12.83 3.35 13.02
N GLY A 174 -12.39 3.90 11.88
CA GLY A 174 -11.41 4.99 11.79
C GLY A 174 -10.37 4.72 10.70
N VAL A 175 -9.65 5.78 10.31
CA VAL A 175 -8.65 5.73 9.22
C VAL A 175 -7.23 5.39 9.68
N ASP A 176 -7.02 5.35 11.00
CA ASP A 176 -5.68 5.32 11.59
C ASP A 176 -4.94 4.01 11.32
N ALA A 177 -5.61 2.86 11.44
CA ALA A 177 -5.01 1.55 11.15
C ALA A 177 -4.60 1.42 9.67
N ALA A 178 -5.48 1.78 8.74
CA ALA A 178 -5.18 1.74 7.30
C ALA A 178 -4.04 2.71 6.93
N THR A 179 -4.05 3.90 7.52
CA THR A 179 -2.95 4.88 7.34
C THR A 179 -1.65 4.36 7.90
N PHE A 180 -1.68 3.71 9.06
CA PHE A 180 -0.50 3.12 9.67
C PHE A 180 0.05 1.98 8.82
N ALA A 181 -0.80 1.06 8.36
CA ALA A 181 -0.42 -0.05 7.50
C ALA A 181 0.19 0.44 6.17
N ALA A 182 -0.44 1.40 5.49
CA ALA A 182 0.07 2.03 4.27
C ALA A 182 1.40 2.79 4.49
N THR A 183 1.71 3.15 5.74
CA THR A 183 2.95 3.84 6.10
C THR A 183 4.09 2.90 6.47
N HIS A 184 3.78 1.75 7.07
CA HIS A 184 4.80 0.93 7.74
C HIS A 184 4.95 -0.48 7.15
N LEU A 185 3.96 -1.05 6.46
CA LEU A 185 4.03 -2.46 6.07
C LEU A 185 5.18 -2.75 5.08
N HIS A 186 5.33 -1.92 4.04
CA HIS A 186 6.42 -2.04 3.07
C HIS A 186 7.80 -1.76 3.69
N VAL A 187 7.86 -0.88 4.70
CA VAL A 187 9.07 -0.60 5.48
C VAL A 187 9.43 -1.80 6.37
N ALA A 188 8.45 -2.35 7.09
CA ALA A 188 8.64 -3.54 7.90
C ALA A 188 9.10 -4.72 7.05
N LEU A 189 8.54 -4.87 5.84
CA LEU A 189 8.91 -5.90 4.88
C LEU A 189 10.36 -5.76 4.40
N SER A 190 10.81 -4.55 4.06
CA SER A 190 12.16 -4.30 3.55
C SER A 190 13.26 -4.63 4.56
N HIS A 191 12.92 -4.61 5.86
CA HIS A 191 13.83 -4.95 6.95
C HIS A 191 13.79 -6.43 7.38
N GLN A 192 12.95 -7.27 6.77
CA GLN A 192 12.91 -8.69 7.13
C GLN A 192 14.10 -9.44 6.53
N GLU A 193 14.83 -10.18 7.38
CA GLU A 193 15.95 -11.03 6.94
C GLU A 193 15.52 -12.07 5.89
N ALA A 194 14.31 -12.59 6.03
CA ALA A 194 13.75 -13.58 5.12
C ALA A 194 13.39 -12.99 3.73
N LEU A 195 13.36 -11.67 3.52
CA LEU A 195 12.87 -11.07 2.26
C LEU A 195 13.57 -11.61 1.01
N GLN A 196 14.86 -11.92 1.12
CA GLN A 196 15.67 -12.38 -0.01
C GLN A 196 15.53 -13.90 -0.26
N SER A 197 15.13 -14.67 0.75
CA SER A 197 15.11 -16.14 0.71
C SER A 197 13.70 -16.72 0.68
N ASP A 198 12.78 -16.14 1.45
CA ASP A 198 11.38 -16.53 1.57
C ASP A 198 10.52 -15.28 1.82
N ALA A 199 10.04 -14.70 0.72
CA ALA A 199 9.16 -13.54 0.75
C ALA A 199 7.85 -13.80 1.49
N ALA A 200 7.34 -15.03 1.52
CA ALA A 200 6.10 -15.35 2.22
C ALA A 200 6.29 -15.28 3.74
N THR A 201 7.38 -15.86 4.25
CA THR A 201 7.76 -15.72 5.67
C THR A 201 8.06 -14.26 6.01
N ALA A 202 8.77 -13.54 5.15
CA ALA A 202 9.02 -12.11 5.33
C ALA A 202 7.72 -11.31 5.45
N PHE A 203 6.75 -11.54 4.57
CA PHE A 203 5.45 -10.88 4.64
C PHE A 203 4.72 -11.14 5.95
N LYS A 204 4.64 -12.40 6.38
CA LYS A 204 3.97 -12.76 7.64
C LYS A 204 4.61 -12.05 8.83
N ALA A 205 5.94 -12.01 8.87
CA ALA A 205 6.69 -11.28 9.89
C ALA A 205 6.47 -9.75 9.80
N ALA A 206 6.39 -9.19 8.59
CA ALA A 206 6.15 -7.77 8.35
C ALA A 206 4.75 -7.33 8.79
N PHE A 207 3.72 -8.12 8.47
CA PHE A 207 2.35 -7.89 8.96
C PHE A 207 2.28 -7.93 10.48
N LYS A 208 2.89 -8.95 11.10
CA LYS A 208 2.95 -9.08 12.55
C LYS A 208 3.65 -7.90 13.20
N SER A 209 4.84 -7.54 12.70
CA SER A 209 5.60 -6.37 13.17
C SER A 209 4.79 -5.07 13.03
N THR A 210 4.07 -4.90 11.91
CA THR A 210 3.21 -3.74 11.69
C THR A 210 2.05 -3.67 12.67
N ASP A 211 1.39 -4.80 12.95
CA ASP A 211 0.31 -4.88 13.94
C ASP A 211 0.82 -4.60 15.36
N ASP A 212 1.97 -5.17 15.73
CA ASP A 212 2.59 -4.94 17.03
C ASP A 212 3.03 -3.46 17.18
N MET A 213 3.60 -2.84 16.15
CA MET A 213 3.89 -1.41 16.15
C MET A 213 2.62 -0.55 16.30
N PHE A 214 1.55 -0.92 15.60
CA PHE A 214 0.27 -0.21 15.69
C PHE A 214 -0.37 -0.36 17.07
N ARG A 215 -0.18 -1.50 17.76
CA ARG A 215 -0.68 -1.72 19.14
C ARG A 215 -0.20 -0.65 20.10
N HIS A 216 1.09 -0.34 20.05
CA HIS A 216 1.69 0.68 20.90
C HIS A 216 1.11 2.07 20.61
N LYS A 217 0.93 2.40 19.32
CA LYS A 217 0.27 3.66 18.91
C LYS A 217 -1.18 3.70 19.37
N ALA A 218 -1.94 2.64 19.14
CA ALA A 218 -3.36 2.56 19.45
C ALA A 218 -3.63 2.62 20.95
N LYS A 219 -2.82 1.95 21.78
CA LYS A 219 -2.93 2.05 23.26
C LYS A 219 -2.70 3.49 23.72
N ARG A 220 -1.61 4.12 23.26
CA ARG A 220 -1.24 5.50 23.61
C ARG A 220 -2.31 6.52 23.21
N GLU A 221 -2.81 6.41 21.97
CA GLU A 221 -3.74 7.38 21.38
C GLU A 221 -5.21 6.95 21.53
N ARG A 222 -5.49 5.85 22.25
CA ARG A 222 -6.82 5.27 22.47
C ARG A 222 -7.59 5.00 21.18
N LEU A 223 -6.88 4.52 20.16
CA LEU A 223 -7.44 4.19 18.85
C LEU A 223 -8.09 2.80 18.89
N ARG A 224 -9.20 2.66 18.17
CA ARG A 224 -9.95 1.41 18.03
C ARG A 224 -10.17 0.98 16.58
N SER A 225 -9.59 1.72 15.64
CA SER A 225 -9.70 1.38 14.22
C SER A 225 -8.97 0.07 13.92
N GLY A 226 -9.49 -0.67 12.96
CA GLY A 226 -8.81 -1.78 12.33
C GLY A 226 -8.65 -1.55 10.84
N SER A 227 -7.91 -2.43 10.19
CA SER A 227 -7.77 -2.42 8.75
C SER A 227 -7.49 -3.81 8.21
N THR A 228 -8.15 -4.13 7.11
CA THR A 228 -7.71 -5.21 6.22
C THR A 228 -6.40 -4.79 5.55
N GLY A 229 -5.72 -5.73 4.93
CA GLY A 229 -4.57 -5.42 4.10
C GLY A 229 -4.30 -6.56 3.15
N VAL A 230 -4.23 -6.26 1.86
CA VAL A 230 -3.73 -7.18 0.85
C VAL A 230 -2.53 -6.53 0.18
N ALA A 231 -1.42 -7.25 0.13
CA ALA A 231 -0.16 -6.78 -0.43
C ALA A 231 0.42 -7.82 -1.38
N VAL A 232 1.01 -7.34 -2.47
CA VAL A 232 1.69 -8.12 -3.49
C VAL A 232 3.12 -7.61 -3.64
N LEU A 233 4.08 -8.54 -3.60
CA LEU A 233 5.47 -8.31 -3.99
C LEU A 233 5.74 -9.10 -5.27
N ILE A 234 6.05 -8.39 -6.35
CA ILE A 234 6.61 -9.00 -7.55
C ILE A 234 8.13 -8.96 -7.38
N HIS A 235 8.80 -10.12 -7.42
CA HIS A 235 10.24 -10.22 -7.21
C HIS A 235 10.87 -11.27 -8.12
N GLY A 236 11.82 -10.85 -8.97
CA GLY A 236 12.37 -11.70 -10.02
C GLY A 236 11.26 -12.31 -10.90
N GLN A 237 11.10 -13.63 -10.86
CA GLN A 237 10.05 -14.35 -11.59
C GLN A 237 8.96 -14.89 -10.64
N GLN A 238 8.77 -14.29 -9.48
CA GLN A 238 7.77 -14.71 -8.51
C GLN A 238 6.83 -13.56 -8.15
N LEU A 239 5.60 -13.90 -7.81
CA LEU A 239 4.62 -13.01 -7.24
C LEU A 239 4.18 -13.62 -5.91
N THR A 240 4.47 -12.91 -4.81
CA THR A 240 4.03 -13.30 -3.47
C THR A 240 2.91 -12.35 -3.02
N VAL A 241 1.76 -12.91 -2.67
CA VAL A 241 0.66 -12.20 -2.03
C VAL A 241 0.68 -12.49 -0.53
N ALA A 242 0.29 -11.52 0.29
CA ALA A 242 -0.01 -11.71 1.69
C ALA A 242 -1.20 -10.84 2.11
N TRP A 243 -2.05 -11.35 3.01
CA TRP A 243 -3.28 -10.67 3.34
C TRP A 243 -3.80 -10.89 4.77
N LEU A 244 -4.59 -9.92 5.23
CA LEU A 244 -5.44 -9.92 6.41
C LEU A 244 -6.80 -9.34 6.01
N GLY A 245 -7.90 -9.98 6.43
CA GLY A 245 -9.25 -9.54 6.11
C GLY A 245 -9.71 -9.97 4.72
N ASP A 246 -10.63 -9.21 4.15
CA ASP A 246 -11.43 -9.55 2.97
C ASP A 246 -11.20 -8.66 1.74
N SER A 247 -10.28 -7.69 1.81
CA SER A 247 -9.63 -7.15 0.62
C SER A 247 -8.93 -8.29 -0.14
N GLN A 248 -8.99 -8.27 -1.46
CA GLN A 248 -8.54 -9.40 -2.28
C GLN A 248 -7.52 -9.00 -3.34
N ALA A 249 -6.67 -9.96 -3.70
CA ALA A 249 -5.82 -9.92 -4.86
C ALA A 249 -6.14 -11.08 -5.80
N MET A 250 -6.14 -10.80 -7.09
CA MET A 250 -6.50 -11.74 -8.14
C MET A 250 -5.51 -11.62 -9.30
N LEU A 251 -4.94 -12.75 -9.73
CA LEU A 251 -4.10 -12.80 -10.93
C LEU A 251 -4.95 -13.19 -12.13
N VAL A 252 -4.72 -12.54 -13.27
CA VAL A 252 -5.29 -12.94 -14.56
C VAL A 252 -4.16 -13.43 -15.45
N ARG A 253 -4.35 -14.62 -16.03
CA ARG A 253 -3.41 -15.28 -16.94
C ARG A 253 -4.17 -15.71 -18.19
N ARG A 254 -3.82 -15.10 -19.33
CA ARG A 254 -4.47 -15.34 -20.64
C ARG A 254 -5.99 -15.18 -20.58
N GLY A 255 -6.46 -14.12 -19.91
CA GLY A 255 -7.89 -13.84 -19.71
C GLY A 255 -8.59 -14.68 -18.63
N GLU A 256 -7.91 -15.68 -18.06
CA GLU A 256 -8.49 -16.56 -17.03
C GLU A 256 -8.08 -16.13 -15.63
N VAL A 257 -9.01 -16.23 -14.68
CA VAL A 257 -8.78 -15.90 -13.27
C VAL A 257 -8.00 -17.01 -12.58
N VAL A 258 -6.93 -16.64 -11.88
CA VAL A 258 -6.13 -17.53 -11.04
C VAL A 258 -6.32 -17.14 -9.58
N THR A 259 -6.83 -18.09 -8.78
CA THR A 259 -7.00 -17.91 -7.33
C THR A 259 -5.64 -17.81 -6.65
N LEU A 260 -5.36 -16.65 -6.03
CA LEU A 260 -4.13 -16.42 -5.27
C LEU A 260 -4.32 -16.60 -3.76
N MET A 261 -5.53 -16.31 -3.28
CA MET A 261 -5.86 -16.18 -1.86
C MET A 261 -7.33 -16.50 -1.61
N ASP A 262 -7.66 -16.77 -0.35
CA ASP A 262 -9.03 -16.91 0.13
C ASP A 262 -9.30 -15.85 1.23
N PRO A 263 -10.28 -14.94 1.05
CA PRO A 263 -10.60 -13.89 2.01
C PRO A 263 -10.84 -14.41 3.45
N HIS A 264 -10.41 -13.64 4.45
CA HIS A 264 -10.62 -13.97 5.87
C HIS A 264 -12.02 -13.54 6.34
N LYS A 265 -13.04 -14.29 5.89
CA LYS A 265 -14.43 -14.07 6.31
C LYS A 265 -14.75 -14.86 7.57
N PRO A 266 -15.57 -14.31 8.51
CA PRO A 266 -15.92 -14.99 9.74
C PRO A 266 -16.63 -16.35 9.56
N ASP A 267 -17.27 -16.60 8.42
CA ASP A 267 -17.91 -17.88 8.09
C ASP A 267 -17.03 -18.87 7.33
N ARG A 268 -15.77 -18.52 7.04
CA ARG A 268 -14.80 -19.48 6.52
C ARG A 268 -14.52 -20.52 7.60
N GLU A 269 -14.59 -21.81 7.24
CA GLU A 269 -14.68 -22.90 8.22
C GLU A 269 -13.51 -22.94 9.22
N ASP A 270 -12.28 -22.74 8.75
CA ASP A 270 -11.08 -22.69 9.60
C ASP A 270 -11.06 -21.46 10.52
N GLU A 271 -11.49 -20.30 10.01
CA GLU A 271 -11.58 -19.06 10.80
C GLU A 271 -12.67 -19.13 11.85
N LYS A 272 -13.83 -19.67 11.49
CA LYS A 272 -14.94 -19.92 12.40
C LYS A 272 -14.51 -20.86 13.53
N GLN A 273 -13.92 -22.01 13.18
CA GLN A 273 -13.44 -22.97 14.17
C GLN A 273 -12.39 -22.34 15.09
N ARG A 274 -11.41 -21.61 14.53
CA ARG A 274 -10.39 -20.90 15.32
C ARG A 274 -11.02 -19.93 16.32
N ILE A 275 -12.04 -19.18 15.92
CA ILE A 275 -12.71 -18.19 16.78
C ILE A 275 -13.53 -18.88 17.87
N GLU A 276 -14.26 -19.95 17.54
CA GLU A 276 -15.05 -20.73 18.50
C GLU A 276 -14.15 -21.45 19.52
N ASP A 277 -13.00 -21.97 19.11
CA ASP A 277 -11.99 -22.58 19.99
C ASP A 277 -11.40 -21.58 21.00
N LEU A 278 -11.33 -20.30 20.62
CA LEU A 278 -10.92 -19.20 21.50
C LEU A 278 -12.04 -18.74 22.45
N GLY A 279 -13.25 -19.30 22.34
CA GLY A 279 -14.42 -18.93 23.12
C GLY A 279 -15.24 -17.77 22.54
N GLY A 280 -14.96 -17.37 21.30
CA GLY A 280 -15.74 -16.39 20.56
C GLY A 280 -16.97 -17.02 19.88
N CYS A 281 -17.73 -16.21 19.16
CA CYS A 281 -18.86 -16.72 18.36
C CYS A 281 -18.99 -15.99 17.03
N ILE A 282 -19.56 -16.68 16.03
CA ILE A 282 -19.90 -16.11 14.73
C ILE A 282 -21.41 -15.93 14.64
N THR A 283 -21.86 -14.70 14.41
CA THR A 283 -23.28 -14.33 14.36
C THR A 283 -23.61 -13.66 13.03
N TYR A 284 -24.73 -14.04 12.42
CA TYR A 284 -25.23 -13.40 11.19
C TYR A 284 -26.09 -12.18 11.51
N MET A 285 -25.66 -10.99 11.06
CA MET A 285 -26.39 -9.71 11.19
C MET A 285 -26.25 -8.91 9.89
N GLY A 286 -26.94 -9.35 8.84
CA GLY A 286 -26.79 -8.84 7.47
C GLY A 286 -25.54 -9.39 6.76
N CYS A 287 -24.44 -9.53 7.50
CA CYS A 287 -23.26 -10.31 7.17
C CYS A 287 -22.79 -11.11 8.39
N TRP A 288 -21.91 -12.09 8.19
CA TRP A 288 -21.29 -12.83 9.28
C TRP A 288 -20.34 -11.95 10.08
N ARG A 289 -20.43 -12.01 11.40
CA ARG A 289 -19.66 -11.15 12.30
C ARG A 289 -19.06 -11.91 13.47
N VAL A 290 -17.80 -11.61 13.77
CA VAL A 290 -17.10 -12.04 14.99
C VAL A 290 -17.71 -11.31 16.19
N ASN A 291 -18.17 -12.08 17.18
CA ASN A 291 -18.84 -11.60 18.38
C ASN A 291 -19.96 -10.59 18.08
N GLY A 292 -20.65 -10.77 16.94
CA GLY A 292 -21.72 -9.89 16.47
C GLY A 292 -21.29 -8.48 16.04
N THR A 293 -19.99 -8.17 15.98
CA THR A 293 -19.51 -6.80 15.73
C THR A 293 -18.70 -6.68 14.43
N TYR A 294 -17.67 -7.49 14.21
CA TYR A 294 -16.70 -7.28 13.11
C TYR A 294 -16.93 -8.24 11.95
N ALA A 295 -16.98 -7.72 10.72
CA ALA A 295 -17.27 -8.50 9.52
C ALA A 295 -16.04 -9.23 8.93
N VAL A 296 -14.88 -9.11 9.56
CA VAL A 296 -13.62 -9.75 9.18
C VAL A 296 -13.08 -10.59 10.34
N SER A 297 -12.40 -11.70 10.04
CA SER A 297 -11.81 -12.58 11.06
C SER A 297 -10.33 -12.27 11.35
N ARG A 298 -9.66 -11.51 10.48
CA ARG A 298 -8.27 -11.07 10.66
C ARG A 298 -8.09 -9.62 10.22
N ALA A 299 -7.27 -8.85 10.94
CA ALA A 299 -7.01 -7.44 10.66
C ALA A 299 -5.76 -6.93 11.40
N ILE A 300 -5.17 -5.85 10.89
CA ILE A 300 -4.28 -4.96 11.66
C ILE A 300 -5.17 -4.11 12.57
N GLY A 301 -4.79 -3.91 13.84
CA GLY A 301 -5.60 -3.16 14.79
C GLY A 301 -6.63 -4.04 15.49
N ASP A 302 -7.85 -3.53 15.71
CA ASP A 302 -8.94 -4.27 16.40
C ASP A 302 -8.51 -4.91 17.74
N PHE A 303 -7.69 -4.19 18.52
CA PHE A 303 -7.09 -4.73 19.74
C PHE A 303 -8.10 -5.10 20.82
N ASP A 304 -9.30 -4.54 20.79
CA ASP A 304 -10.41 -4.92 21.66
C ASP A 304 -11.09 -6.24 21.28
N GLN A 305 -10.76 -6.80 20.10
CA GLN A 305 -11.22 -8.12 19.67
C GLN A 305 -10.12 -9.16 19.58
N LYS A 306 -8.85 -8.84 19.85
CA LYS A 306 -7.81 -9.86 19.91
C LYS A 306 -8.05 -10.75 21.15
N PRO A 307 -7.95 -12.09 21.03
CA PRO A 307 -7.39 -12.85 19.90
C PRO A 307 -8.40 -13.33 18.83
N TYR A 308 -9.69 -12.99 18.93
CA TYR A 308 -10.71 -13.44 17.97
C TYR A 308 -10.46 -12.89 16.57
N VAL A 309 -10.22 -11.59 16.44
CA VAL A 309 -9.73 -10.99 15.19
C VAL A 309 -8.20 -11.11 15.16
N SER A 310 -7.67 -12.02 14.33
CA SER A 310 -6.23 -12.32 14.34
C SER A 310 -5.41 -11.25 13.61
N GLY A 311 -4.17 -11.01 14.08
CA GLY A 311 -3.17 -10.22 13.35
C GLY A 311 -2.23 -11.07 12.48
N ASP A 312 -2.45 -12.38 12.39
CA ASP A 312 -1.57 -13.30 11.69
C ASP A 312 -1.98 -13.42 10.20
N ALA A 313 -1.12 -12.93 9.31
CA ALA A 313 -1.40 -12.90 7.87
C ALA A 313 -1.22 -14.27 7.22
N ASP A 314 -2.02 -14.53 6.19
CA ASP A 314 -1.77 -15.62 5.25
C ASP A 314 -0.92 -15.10 4.08
N SER A 315 -0.25 -16.03 3.38
CA SER A 315 0.57 -15.71 2.22
C SER A 315 0.63 -16.87 1.24
N SER A 316 0.74 -16.54 -0.05
CA SER A 316 0.87 -17.48 -1.16
C SER A 316 1.86 -16.92 -2.18
N THR A 317 2.63 -17.79 -2.83
CA THR A 317 3.60 -17.42 -3.86
C THR A 317 3.32 -18.20 -5.13
N VAL A 318 3.28 -17.51 -6.26
CA VAL A 318 3.15 -18.11 -7.59
C VAL A 318 4.36 -17.77 -8.45
N GLN A 319 4.76 -18.72 -9.29
CA GLN A 319 5.80 -18.51 -10.29
C GLN A 319 5.19 -17.77 -11.49
N LEU A 320 5.86 -16.70 -11.92
CA LEU A 320 5.57 -15.98 -13.14
C LEU A 320 6.30 -16.66 -14.31
N LEU A 321 5.55 -17.00 -15.35
CA LEU A 321 6.06 -17.67 -16.55
C LEU A 321 6.08 -16.76 -17.78
N GLY A 322 5.67 -15.49 -17.62
CA GLY A 322 5.58 -14.49 -18.68
C GLY A 322 4.25 -14.55 -19.44
N ASP A 323 3.34 -15.44 -19.04
CA ASP A 323 2.03 -15.59 -19.63
C ASP A 323 0.91 -14.91 -18.83
N GLU A 324 1.25 -14.29 -17.71
CA GLU A 324 0.37 -13.49 -16.88
C GLU A 324 0.07 -12.13 -17.51
N ASP A 325 -1.17 -11.68 -17.37
CA ASP A 325 -1.64 -10.43 -17.98
C ASP A 325 -1.51 -9.28 -16.98
N TYR A 326 -2.11 -9.43 -15.80
CA TYR A 326 -2.10 -8.44 -14.72
C TYR A 326 -2.49 -9.07 -13.38
N VAL A 327 -2.14 -8.39 -12.29
CA VAL A 327 -2.68 -8.64 -10.95
C VAL A 327 -3.56 -7.46 -10.54
N LEU A 328 -4.75 -7.76 -9.99
CA LEU A 328 -5.69 -6.77 -9.47
C LEU A 328 -5.75 -6.90 -7.95
N LEU A 329 -5.73 -5.76 -7.23
CA LEU A 329 -6.00 -5.68 -5.80
C LEU A 329 -7.19 -4.74 -5.57
N ALA A 330 -8.15 -5.13 -4.73
CA ALA A 330 -9.27 -4.26 -4.38
C ALA A 330 -9.87 -4.59 -3.01
N CYS A 331 -10.53 -3.59 -2.41
CA CYS A 331 -11.33 -3.78 -1.19
C CYS A 331 -12.69 -4.44 -1.47
N ASP A 332 -13.43 -4.75 -0.41
CA ASP A 332 -14.77 -5.35 -0.49
C ASP A 332 -15.77 -4.45 -1.22
N GLY A 333 -15.63 -3.13 -1.15
CA GLY A 333 -16.46 -2.18 -1.87
C GLY A 333 -16.44 -2.35 -3.39
N PHE A 334 -15.45 -3.07 -3.93
CA PHE A 334 -15.47 -3.58 -5.30
C PHE A 334 -16.06 -5.01 -5.36
N PHE A 335 -15.46 -5.95 -4.63
CA PHE A 335 -15.75 -7.39 -4.74
C PHE A 335 -17.13 -7.82 -4.21
N ASP A 336 -17.81 -6.98 -3.43
CA ASP A 336 -19.19 -7.21 -2.99
C ASP A 336 -20.20 -7.03 -4.14
N THR A 337 -19.82 -6.31 -5.19
CA THR A 337 -20.68 -6.04 -6.35
C THR A 337 -20.19 -6.66 -7.66
N VAL A 338 -18.89 -6.95 -7.76
CA VAL A 338 -18.27 -7.49 -8.97
C VAL A 338 -17.67 -8.86 -8.68
N LYS A 339 -18.08 -9.88 -9.43
CA LYS A 339 -17.54 -11.23 -9.24
C LYS A 339 -16.15 -11.33 -9.88
N PRO A 340 -15.21 -12.10 -9.29
CA PRO A 340 -13.90 -12.32 -9.87
C PRO A 340 -13.93 -12.75 -11.35
N SER A 341 -14.90 -13.60 -11.73
CA SER A 341 -15.06 -14.09 -13.12
C SER A 341 -15.44 -13.01 -14.13
N GLU A 342 -16.02 -11.88 -13.70
CA GLU A 342 -16.44 -10.78 -14.57
C GLU A 342 -15.31 -9.77 -14.79
N VAL A 343 -14.28 -9.79 -13.95
CA VAL A 343 -13.19 -8.83 -13.96
C VAL A 343 -12.38 -8.86 -15.27
N PRO A 344 -12.04 -10.01 -15.89
CA PRO A 344 -11.34 -10.03 -17.17
C PRO A 344 -12.03 -9.22 -18.25
N ASP A 345 -13.33 -9.43 -18.43
CA ASP A 345 -14.12 -8.71 -19.44
C ASP A 345 -14.17 -7.21 -19.15
N LEU A 346 -14.40 -6.83 -17.89
CA LEU A 346 -14.43 -5.43 -17.47
C LEU A 346 -13.09 -4.70 -17.69
N VAL A 347 -11.95 -5.37 -17.46
CA VAL A 347 -10.62 -4.81 -17.73
C VAL A 347 -10.41 -4.63 -19.22
N MET A 348 -10.79 -5.62 -20.03
CA MET A 348 -10.65 -5.54 -21.49
C MET A 348 -11.53 -4.45 -22.10
N ASP A 349 -12.78 -4.32 -21.65
CA ASP A 349 -13.69 -3.23 -22.05
C ASP A 349 -13.16 -1.86 -21.63
N ALA A 350 -12.58 -1.79 -20.43
CA ALA A 350 -11.94 -0.59 -19.95
C ALA A 350 -10.75 -0.19 -20.82
N LEU A 351 -9.89 -1.14 -21.20
CA LEU A 351 -8.75 -0.93 -22.09
C LEU A 351 -9.18 -0.49 -23.48
N ARG A 352 -10.19 -1.13 -24.08
CA ARG A 352 -10.69 -0.79 -25.44
C ARG A 352 -11.26 0.62 -25.51
N GLY A 353 -11.98 1.03 -24.47
CA GLY A 353 -12.63 2.34 -24.48
C GLY A 353 -11.75 3.51 -24.02
N THR A 354 -10.50 3.27 -23.62
CA THR A 354 -9.54 4.34 -23.29
C THR A 354 -8.56 4.54 -24.43
N ALA A 355 -8.43 5.78 -24.93
CA ALA A 355 -7.34 6.15 -25.85
C ALA A 355 -5.97 6.19 -25.16
N ASP A 356 -5.94 6.01 -23.84
CA ASP A 356 -4.76 5.99 -23.01
C ASP A 356 -4.33 4.54 -22.73
N VAL A 357 -3.05 4.32 -22.45
CA VAL A 357 -2.34 3.03 -22.36
C VAL A 357 -2.80 2.18 -21.16
N GLY A 358 -4.01 2.36 -20.61
CA GLY A 358 -4.52 1.57 -19.47
C GLY A 358 -4.43 2.26 -18.12
N HIS A 359 -3.93 3.50 -18.03
CA HIS A 359 -3.85 4.25 -16.76
C HIS A 359 -5.23 4.51 -16.11
N ARG A 360 -6.32 4.49 -16.88
CA ARG A 360 -7.69 4.76 -16.41
C ARG A 360 -8.55 3.51 -16.21
N VAL A 361 -7.97 2.31 -16.28
CA VAL A 361 -8.72 1.05 -16.11
C VAL A 361 -9.36 0.97 -14.73
N ALA A 362 -8.59 1.21 -13.66
CA ALA A 362 -9.12 1.18 -12.30
C ALA A 362 -10.27 2.17 -12.08
N GLN A 363 -10.22 3.35 -12.72
CA GLN A 363 -11.32 4.32 -12.65
C GLN A 363 -12.61 3.76 -13.23
N ARG A 364 -12.55 3.05 -14.37
CA ARG A 364 -13.72 2.43 -14.97
C ARG A 364 -14.28 1.29 -14.12
N LEU A 365 -13.41 0.46 -13.54
CA LEU A 365 -13.81 -0.60 -12.63
C LEU A 365 -14.52 -0.05 -11.39
N VAL A 366 -14.00 1.03 -10.80
CA VAL A 366 -14.66 1.73 -9.69
C VAL A 366 -16.01 2.31 -10.10
N CYS A 367 -16.11 2.92 -11.28
CA CYS A 367 -17.38 3.43 -11.80
C CYS A 367 -18.41 2.30 -12.01
N HIS A 368 -17.97 1.14 -12.49
CA HIS A 368 -18.81 -0.03 -12.67
C HIS A 368 -19.33 -0.56 -11.34
N ALA A 369 -18.47 -0.83 -10.35
CA ALA A 369 -18.88 -1.27 -9.01
C ALA A 369 -19.87 -0.30 -8.34
N LYS A 370 -19.65 1.01 -8.52
CA LYS A 370 -20.61 2.03 -8.07
C LYS A 370 -21.96 1.94 -8.78
N ALA A 371 -21.97 1.67 -10.09
CA ALA A 371 -23.21 1.52 -10.87
C ALA A 371 -23.98 0.24 -10.48
N GLU A 372 -23.26 -0.83 -10.13
CA GLU A 372 -23.81 -2.09 -9.60
C GLU A 372 -24.27 -1.99 -8.13
N GLY A 373 -24.23 -0.79 -7.54
CA GLY A 373 -24.86 -0.50 -6.26
C GLY A 373 -23.94 -0.51 -5.04
N SER A 374 -22.61 -0.50 -5.25
CA SER A 374 -21.67 -0.41 -4.14
C SER A 374 -21.92 0.84 -3.30
N SER A 375 -21.93 0.66 -1.98
CA SER A 375 -22.16 1.72 -0.99
C SER A 375 -21.01 1.91 0.00
N ASP A 376 -19.88 1.26 -0.26
CA ASP A 376 -18.64 1.39 0.51
C ASP A 376 -17.64 2.36 -0.16
N ASN A 377 -16.54 2.67 0.54
CA ASN A 377 -15.30 3.09 -0.10
C ASN A 377 -14.92 2.07 -1.17
N ILE A 378 -14.38 2.53 -2.29
CA ILE A 378 -14.00 1.65 -3.39
C ILE A 378 -12.58 2.01 -3.79
N THR A 379 -11.68 1.06 -3.65
CA THR A 379 -10.28 1.14 -4.08
C THR A 379 -9.98 -0.04 -4.98
N VAL A 380 -9.53 0.23 -6.20
CA VAL A 380 -9.09 -0.78 -7.18
C VAL A 380 -7.72 -0.40 -7.69
N MET A 381 -6.83 -1.39 -7.76
CA MET A 381 -5.49 -1.28 -8.33
C MET A 381 -5.27 -2.40 -9.33
N VAL A 382 -4.81 -2.07 -10.53
CA VAL A 382 -4.46 -3.01 -11.60
C VAL A 382 -3.00 -2.81 -11.96
N VAL A 383 -2.20 -3.86 -11.81
CA VAL A 383 -0.77 -3.89 -12.13
C VAL A 383 -0.56 -4.80 -13.33
N PHE A 384 -0.24 -4.21 -14.47
CA PHE A 384 -0.04 -4.91 -15.73
C PHE A 384 1.33 -5.61 -15.75
N LEU A 385 1.29 -6.95 -15.81
CA LEU A 385 2.47 -7.82 -15.91
C LEU A 385 2.92 -7.97 -17.37
N ARG A 386 1.95 -7.91 -18.29
CA ARG A 386 2.17 -7.73 -19.73
C ARG A 386 1.71 -6.33 -20.16
N PRO A 387 2.44 -5.64 -21.05
CA PRO A 387 2.01 -4.34 -21.55
C PRO A 387 0.56 -4.36 -22.08
N SER A 388 -0.24 -3.39 -21.65
CA SER A 388 -1.67 -3.28 -21.98
C SER A 388 -1.95 -3.31 -23.49
N GLY A 389 -1.09 -2.69 -24.31
CA GLY A 389 -1.19 -2.73 -25.77
C GLY A 389 -1.03 -4.15 -26.35
N GLN A 390 -0.24 -5.00 -25.71
CA GLN A 390 -0.11 -6.42 -26.13
C GLN A 390 -1.33 -7.24 -25.71
N LEU A 391 -1.96 -6.91 -24.57
CA LEU A 391 -3.22 -7.54 -24.15
C LEU A 391 -4.34 -7.25 -25.16
N LEU A 392 -4.45 -5.99 -25.60
CA LEU A 392 -5.41 -5.60 -26.63
C LEU A 392 -5.15 -6.31 -27.97
N ALA A 393 -3.88 -6.43 -28.38
CA ALA A 393 -3.52 -7.11 -29.62
C ALA A 393 -3.82 -8.63 -29.56
N ALA A 394 -3.61 -9.27 -28.41
CA ALA A 394 -3.85 -10.69 -28.22
C ALA A 394 -5.35 -11.05 -28.23
N ALA A 395 -6.22 -10.13 -27.82
CA ALA A 395 -7.67 -10.34 -27.76
C ALA A 395 -8.37 -10.31 -29.14
N GLY A 396 -7.69 -9.84 -30.20
CA GLY A 396 -8.27 -9.69 -31.54
C GLY A 396 -9.33 -8.58 -31.64
N PRO A 397 -9.77 -8.21 -32.87
CA PRO A 397 -10.90 -7.32 -33.05
C PRO A 397 -12.20 -8.01 -32.60
N GLU A 398 -13.10 -7.28 -31.93
CA GLU A 398 -14.43 -7.78 -31.58
C GLU A 398 -15.14 -8.32 -32.85
N SER A 399 -15.69 -9.53 -32.73
CA SER A 399 -16.76 -9.94 -33.64
C SER A 399 -17.94 -8.99 -33.38
N PRO A 400 -18.57 -8.39 -34.40
CA PRO A 400 -19.70 -7.51 -34.17
C PRO A 400 -20.81 -8.29 -33.44
N PRO A 401 -21.56 -7.64 -32.53
CA PRO A 401 -22.67 -8.29 -31.84
C PRO A 401 -23.65 -8.85 -32.88
N ALA A 402 -23.99 -10.13 -32.70
CA ALA A 402 -24.89 -10.88 -33.58
C ALA A 402 -26.35 -10.39 -33.51
#